data_AF-A0A7V8T121-F1
#
_entry.id   AF-A0A7V8T121-F1
#
_cell.length_a   1.000
_cell.length_b   1.000
_cell.length_c   1.000
_cell.angle_alpha   90.00
_cell.angle_beta   90.00
_cell.angle_gamma   90.00
#
_symmetry.space_group_name_H-M   'P 1'
#
loop_
_entity.id
_entity.type
_entity.pdbx_description
1 polymer ?
#
loop_
_entity_poly.entity_id
_entity_poly.type
_entity_poly.pdbx_seq_one_letter_code
_entity_poly.pdbx_strand_id
1 'polypeptide(L)'
;MPAPLGPISGLASQSLTGNESWVVSVGGPQGTPGFYVTAAQFRNSTGVLTTAVTSGTITTTTTIGALIFTAAAAGVTVNLPPTPFDGQIFEVVNGTAASAFTGTNIVAVTDGSTIVGNSIGTLAAGASKEWRYVLATNTWYAMR
;
A
#
# COMPACT_ATOMS: atom_id res chain seq x y z
N MET A 1 42.71 11.43 15.11
CA MET A 1 41.98 10.93 13.93
C MET A 1 40.73 10.22 14.42
N PRO A 2 39.52 10.53 13.91
CA PRO A 2 38.33 9.76 14.25
C PRO A 2 38.36 8.38 13.55
N ALA A 3 37.84 7.36 14.22
CA ALA A 3 37.84 5.99 13.75
C ALA A 3 36.96 5.80 12.49
N PRO A 4 37.26 4.84 11.59
CA PRO A 4 36.44 4.56 10.43
C PRO A 4 35.06 4.05 10.87
N LEU A 5 34.00 4.59 10.27
CA LEU A 5 32.64 4.06 10.45
C LEU A 5 32.58 2.63 9.89
N GLY A 6 32.09 1.69 10.71
CA GLY A 6 31.95 0.29 10.31
C GLY A 6 30.95 0.10 9.15
N PRO A 7 30.95 -1.06 8.49
CA PRO A 7 30.08 -1.33 7.36
C PRO A 7 28.60 -1.20 7.77
N ILE A 8 27.83 -0.46 6.98
CA ILE A 8 26.37 -0.35 7.15
C ILE A 8 25.77 -1.70 6.74
N SER A 9 25.57 -2.57 7.73
CA SER A 9 24.78 -3.80 7.56
C SER A 9 23.32 -3.41 7.47
N GLY A 10 22.68 -3.55 6.30
CA GLY A 10 21.24 -3.35 6.19
C GLY A 10 20.64 -2.95 4.85
N LEU A 11 21.39 -2.83 3.75
CA LEU A 11 20.79 -2.62 2.42
C LEU A 11 21.05 -3.84 1.54
N ALA A 12 20.14 -4.81 1.59
CA ALA A 12 20.13 -5.90 0.63
C ALA A 12 19.69 -5.34 -0.74
N SER A 13 20.54 -5.50 -1.76
CA SER A 13 20.21 -5.13 -3.13
C SER A 13 19.09 -6.04 -3.64
N GLN A 14 17.93 -5.48 -3.95
CA GLN A 14 16.91 -6.19 -4.73
C GLN A 14 17.23 -5.98 -6.20
N SER A 15 17.44 -7.06 -6.94
CA SER A 15 17.63 -6.99 -8.39
C SER A 15 16.29 -6.71 -9.06
N LEU A 16 16.21 -5.65 -9.85
CA LEU A 16 15.04 -5.27 -10.64
C LEU A 16 15.31 -5.57 -12.12
N THR A 17 14.33 -6.12 -12.84
CA THR A 17 14.40 -6.36 -14.29
C THR A 17 13.57 -5.33 -15.06
N GLY A 18 14.13 -4.75 -16.14
CA GLY A 18 13.49 -3.73 -16.99
C GLY A 18 14.20 -2.36 -16.99
N ASN A 19 13.85 -1.47 -17.94
CA ASN A 19 14.60 -0.22 -18.22
C ASN A 19 14.16 0.99 -17.39
N GLU A 20 14.53 1.16 -16.13
CA GLU A 20 14.12 2.33 -15.32
C GLU A 20 14.46 3.69 -15.97
N SER A 21 13.54 4.67 -15.90
CA SER A 21 13.79 6.02 -16.41
C SER A 21 13.68 7.00 -15.26
N TRP A 22 14.77 7.72 -15.02
CA TRP A 22 14.91 8.71 -13.98
C TRP A 22 14.94 10.09 -14.62
N VAL A 23 14.06 10.99 -14.19
CA VAL A 23 14.14 12.40 -14.58
C VAL A 23 14.71 13.17 -13.40
N VAL A 24 15.95 13.63 -13.57
CA VAL A 24 16.62 14.50 -12.61
C VAL A 24 16.65 15.90 -13.22
N SER A 25 16.07 16.88 -12.54
CA SER A 25 16.16 18.28 -12.90
C SER A 25 16.93 19.07 -11.83
N VAL A 26 17.61 20.13 -12.26
CA VAL A 26 18.26 21.09 -11.37
C VAL A 26 17.33 22.29 -11.24
N GLY A 27 16.80 22.53 -10.03
CA GLY A 27 15.94 23.69 -9.72
C GLY A 27 14.81 23.35 -8.74
N GLY A 28 14.85 23.94 -7.54
CA GLY A 28 13.78 23.81 -6.55
C GLY A 28 12.68 24.87 -6.67
N PRO A 29 11.55 24.70 -5.96
CA PRO A 29 10.63 25.81 -5.71
C PRO A 29 11.42 26.96 -5.09
N GLN A 30 11.36 28.13 -5.71
CA GLN A 30 12.08 29.36 -5.31
C GLN A 30 13.58 29.44 -5.67
N GLY A 31 14.08 28.64 -6.62
CA GLY A 31 15.40 28.90 -7.24
C GLY A 31 16.62 28.56 -6.39
N THR A 32 16.44 27.85 -5.28
CA THR A 32 17.55 27.36 -4.45
C THR A 32 18.20 26.14 -5.11
N PRO A 33 19.54 26.03 -5.15
CA PRO A 33 20.22 24.83 -5.64
C PRO A 33 19.97 23.66 -4.67
N GLY A 34 19.05 22.77 -5.05
CA GLY A 34 18.77 21.53 -4.37
C GLY A 34 18.54 20.42 -5.40
N PHE A 35 18.97 19.20 -5.08
CA PHE A 35 18.63 18.03 -5.86
C PHE A 35 17.27 17.53 -5.41
N TYR A 36 16.28 17.58 -6.30
CA TYR A 36 14.97 16.99 -6.06
C TYR A 36 14.89 15.70 -6.87
N VAL A 37 14.68 14.59 -6.17
CA VAL A 37 14.32 13.33 -6.79
C VAL A 37 12.82 13.17 -6.58
N THR A 38 12.03 13.45 -7.61
CA THR A 38 10.65 12.98 -7.64
C THR A 38 10.71 11.51 -8.03
N ALA A 39 10.76 10.63 -7.03
CA ALA A 39 10.61 9.18 -7.23
C ALA A 39 9.14 8.84 -7.52
N ALA A 40 8.57 9.47 -8.56
CA ALA A 40 7.23 9.17 -9.00
C ALA A 40 7.27 7.88 -9.82
N GLN A 41 6.94 6.78 -9.14
CA GLN A 41 6.60 5.45 -9.68
C GLN A 41 7.81 4.58 -10.09
N PHE A 42 8.44 4.01 -9.07
CA PHE A 42 9.18 2.75 -9.18
C PHE A 42 8.28 1.69 -9.84
N ARG A 43 8.73 1.23 -10.99
CA ARG A 43 7.98 0.35 -11.88
C ARG A 43 7.58 -0.95 -11.17
N ASN A 44 6.37 -1.43 -11.49
CA ASN A 44 5.70 -2.62 -10.95
C ASN A 44 4.77 -2.42 -9.73
N SER A 45 4.49 -1.18 -9.32
CA SER A 45 3.24 -0.91 -8.61
C SER A 45 2.08 -1.12 -9.57
N THR A 46 1.30 -2.20 -9.42
CA THR A 46 0.08 -2.39 -10.20
C THR A 46 -0.90 -1.25 -9.94
N GLY A 47 -0.73 -0.51 -8.83
CA GLY A 47 -1.56 0.61 -8.38
C GLY A 47 -2.93 0.13 -7.91
N VAL A 48 -3.55 -0.74 -8.71
CA VAL A 48 -4.89 -1.30 -8.58
C VAL A 48 -4.85 -2.79 -8.94
N LEU A 49 -5.47 -3.62 -8.11
CA LEU A 49 -5.82 -5.00 -8.43
C LEU A 49 -7.34 -5.14 -8.42
N THR A 50 -7.91 -5.87 -9.38
CA THR A 50 -9.35 -6.20 -9.37
C THR A 50 -9.57 -7.64 -8.93
N THR A 51 -10.67 -7.92 -8.24
CA THR A 51 -11.04 -9.28 -7.82
C THR A 51 -12.54 -9.51 -7.87
N ALA A 52 -12.95 -10.73 -8.23
CA ALA A 52 -14.34 -11.19 -8.13
C ALA A 52 -14.57 -12.11 -6.92
N VAL A 53 -13.57 -12.26 -6.04
CA VAL A 53 -13.66 -13.09 -4.84
C VAL A 53 -14.72 -12.51 -3.90
N THR A 54 -15.68 -13.34 -3.50
CA THR A 54 -16.78 -12.91 -2.62
C THR A 54 -16.61 -13.37 -1.18
N SER A 55 -15.74 -14.34 -0.87
CA SER A 55 -15.47 -14.79 0.50
C SER A 55 -14.06 -15.41 0.64
N GLY A 56 -13.59 -15.56 1.87
CA GLY A 56 -12.28 -16.14 2.16
C GLY A 56 -11.15 -15.11 2.21
N THR A 57 -9.90 -15.58 2.10
CA THR A 57 -8.71 -14.73 2.28
C THR A 57 -8.12 -14.29 0.96
N ILE A 58 -7.82 -13.00 0.84
CA ILE A 58 -7.09 -12.40 -0.28
C ILE A 58 -5.75 -11.90 0.23
N THR A 59 -4.66 -12.34 -0.37
CA THR A 59 -3.32 -11.85 -0.04
C THR A 59 -2.88 -10.81 -1.06
N THR A 60 -2.55 -9.61 -0.57
CA THR A 60 -2.05 -8.53 -1.42
C THR A 60 -0.51 -8.58 -1.49
N THR A 61 0.05 -8.02 -2.56
CA THR A 61 1.50 -7.84 -2.71
C THR A 61 1.89 -6.42 -2.30
N THR A 62 3.19 -6.21 -2.11
CA THR A 62 3.80 -4.94 -1.67
C THR A 62 3.59 -3.77 -2.64
N THR A 63 3.12 -4.08 -3.85
CA THR A 63 3.00 -3.17 -4.99
C THR A 63 1.57 -2.69 -5.26
N ILE A 64 0.58 -3.14 -4.48
CA ILE A 64 -0.84 -2.79 -4.68
C ILE A 64 -1.20 -1.62 -3.75
N GLY A 65 -1.74 -0.54 -4.32
CA GLY A 65 -2.30 0.59 -3.57
C GLY A 65 -3.81 0.52 -3.38
N ALA A 66 -4.51 -0.20 -4.26
CA ALA A 66 -5.96 -0.41 -4.16
C ALA A 66 -6.38 -1.81 -4.62
N LEU A 67 -7.37 -2.39 -3.94
CA LEU A 67 -8.08 -3.60 -4.34
C LEU A 67 -9.54 -3.27 -4.66
N ILE A 68 -9.93 -3.42 -5.92
CA ILE A 68 -11.30 -3.17 -6.39
C ILE A 68 -12.03 -4.50 -6.55
N PHE A 69 -13.10 -4.67 -5.80
CA PHE A 69 -13.98 -5.81 -5.96
C PHE A 69 -14.97 -5.56 -7.10
N THR A 70 -15.04 -6.49 -8.06
CA THR A 70 -16.03 -6.49 -9.15
C THR A 70 -17.27 -7.32 -8.82
N ALA A 71 -17.28 -8.01 -7.67
CA ALA A 71 -18.42 -8.69 -7.07
C ALA A 71 -18.51 -8.35 -5.58
N ALA A 72 -19.71 -8.32 -5.01
CA ALA A 72 -19.88 -7.92 -3.62
C ALA A 72 -19.27 -8.95 -2.66
N ALA A 73 -18.43 -8.48 -1.73
CA ALA A 73 -17.81 -9.32 -0.72
C ALA A 73 -18.76 -9.64 0.44
N ALA A 74 -18.63 -10.85 0.97
CA ALA A 74 -19.35 -11.43 2.09
C ALA A 74 -18.44 -12.38 2.89
N GLY A 75 -17.79 -11.83 3.92
CA GLY A 75 -16.87 -12.58 4.77
C GLY A 75 -15.47 -12.75 4.16
N VAL A 76 -14.94 -11.68 3.57
CA VAL A 76 -13.54 -11.65 3.11
C VAL A 76 -12.59 -11.13 4.19
N THR A 77 -11.38 -11.67 4.20
CA THR A 77 -10.22 -11.11 4.90
C THR A 77 -9.20 -10.68 3.86
N VAL A 78 -8.91 -9.38 3.80
CA VAL A 78 -7.88 -8.83 2.91
C VAL A 78 -6.60 -8.63 3.71
N ASN A 79 -5.57 -9.43 3.44
CA ASN A 79 -4.26 -9.20 4.04
C ASN A 79 -3.63 -7.97 3.39
N LEU A 80 -3.31 -6.97 4.21
CA LEU A 80 -2.58 -5.77 3.82
C LEU A 80 -1.16 -6.13 3.31
N PRO A 81 -0.51 -5.22 2.57
CA PRO A 81 0.82 -5.45 2.03
C PRO A 81 1.82 -5.94 3.11
N PRO A 82 2.55 -7.05 2.87
CA PRO A 82 3.33 -7.72 3.91
C PRO A 82 4.72 -7.10 4.19
N THR A 83 5.13 -6.06 3.47
CA THR A 83 6.34 -5.28 3.80
C THR A 83 6.09 -3.82 3.46
N PRO A 84 5.27 -3.11 4.25
CA PRO A 84 4.89 -1.75 3.91
C PRO A 84 6.00 -0.75 4.15
N PHE A 85 6.03 0.30 3.33
CA PHE A 85 6.88 1.46 3.55
C PHE A 85 6.15 2.53 4.37
N ASP A 86 6.90 3.39 5.05
CA ASP A 86 6.29 4.47 5.84
C ASP A 86 5.40 5.37 4.98
N GLY A 87 4.18 5.63 5.47
CA GLY A 87 3.18 6.42 4.76
C GLY A 87 2.46 5.67 3.63
N GLN A 88 2.73 4.37 3.41
CA GLN A 88 2.02 3.57 2.41
C GLN A 88 0.52 3.61 2.65
N ILE A 89 -0.24 3.75 1.57
CA ILE A 89 -1.70 3.73 1.57
C ILE A 89 -2.17 2.44 0.92
N PHE A 90 -3.22 1.83 1.48
CA PHE A 90 -3.94 0.73 0.86
C PHE A 90 -5.44 0.99 0.93
N GLU A 91 -6.13 0.89 -0.21
CA GLU A 91 -7.57 1.12 -0.33
C GLU A 91 -8.31 -0.16 -0.74
N VAL A 92 -9.44 -0.42 -0.10
CA VAL A 92 -10.40 -1.45 -0.53
C VAL A 92 -11.64 -0.76 -1.10
N VAL A 93 -11.99 -1.10 -2.33
CA VAL A 93 -13.11 -0.47 -3.06
C VAL A 93 -14.16 -1.53 -3.38
N ASN A 94 -15.43 -1.22 -3.09
CA ASN A 94 -16.55 -1.94 -3.68
C ASN A 94 -16.83 -1.36 -5.08
N GLY A 95 -16.20 -1.93 -6.09
CA GLY A 95 -16.37 -1.51 -7.49
C GLY A 95 -17.62 -2.05 -8.18
N THR A 96 -18.54 -2.68 -7.45
CA THR A 96 -19.80 -3.16 -8.06
C THR A 96 -20.75 -2.00 -8.36
N ALA A 97 -21.65 -2.21 -9.31
CA ALA A 97 -22.60 -1.18 -9.74
C ALA A 97 -23.83 -1.03 -8.80
N ALA A 98 -24.21 -2.08 -8.05
CA ALA A 98 -25.48 -2.07 -7.31
C ALA A 98 -25.47 -2.81 -5.96
N SER A 99 -24.43 -3.60 -5.65
CA SER A 99 -24.47 -4.50 -4.50
C SER A 99 -23.50 -4.05 -3.42
N ALA A 100 -24.02 -3.73 -2.24
CA ALA A 100 -23.15 -3.46 -1.10
C ALA A 100 -22.37 -4.71 -0.68
N PHE A 101 -21.19 -4.51 -0.09
CA PHE A 101 -20.57 -5.56 0.70
C PHE A 101 -21.49 -5.93 1.86
N THR A 102 -21.59 -7.22 2.15
CA THR A 102 -22.40 -7.76 3.25
C THR A 102 -21.52 -8.58 4.19
N GLY A 103 -22.00 -8.92 5.37
CA GLY A 103 -21.21 -9.69 6.35
C GLY A 103 -20.03 -8.93 6.97
N THR A 104 -19.16 -9.66 7.69
CA THR A 104 -18.03 -9.11 8.43
C THR A 104 -16.75 -9.17 7.61
N ASN A 105 -16.59 -8.23 6.69
CA ASN A 105 -15.35 -8.08 5.91
C ASN A 105 -14.30 -7.31 6.72
N ILE A 106 -13.05 -7.79 6.73
CA ILE A 106 -11.95 -7.21 7.50
C ILE A 106 -10.66 -7.13 6.68
N VAL A 107 -9.76 -6.24 7.10
CA VAL A 107 -8.35 -6.31 6.74
C VAL A 107 -7.56 -7.02 7.84
N ALA A 108 -6.45 -7.65 7.46
CA ALA A 108 -5.51 -8.29 8.38
C ALA A 108 -4.07 -7.95 7.98
N VAL A 109 -3.12 -8.21 8.87
CA VAL A 109 -1.68 -8.03 8.65
C VAL A 109 -0.99 -9.38 8.83
N THR A 110 0.03 -9.63 8.02
CA THR A 110 0.79 -10.88 8.02
C THR A 110 2.28 -10.67 8.29
N ASP A 111 2.69 -9.43 8.50
CA ASP A 111 4.07 -8.96 8.63
C ASP A 111 4.48 -8.64 10.08
N GLY A 112 3.58 -8.89 11.04
CA GLY A 112 3.78 -8.55 12.44
C GLY A 112 3.53 -7.08 12.78
N SER A 113 3.05 -6.27 11.83
CA SER A 113 2.50 -4.94 12.14
C SER A 113 1.19 -5.05 12.93
N THR A 114 0.68 -3.92 13.40
CA THR A 114 -0.62 -3.83 14.09
C THR A 114 -1.63 -3.08 13.23
N ILE A 115 -2.94 -3.26 13.47
CA ILE A 115 -4.00 -2.51 12.79
C ILE A 115 -4.91 -1.84 13.82
N VAL A 116 -5.15 -0.55 13.64
CA VAL A 116 -6.20 0.21 14.31
C VAL A 116 -7.34 0.44 13.33
N GLY A 117 -8.49 -0.20 13.58
CA GLY A 117 -9.67 -0.14 12.72
C GLY A 117 -9.62 -1.17 11.57
N ASN A 118 -9.61 -2.47 11.90
CA ASN A 118 -9.49 -3.55 10.91
C ASN A 118 -10.78 -3.87 10.13
N SER A 119 -11.93 -3.33 10.53
CA SER A 119 -13.20 -3.59 9.85
C SER A 119 -13.24 -2.87 8.51
N ILE A 120 -13.45 -3.61 7.41
CA ILE A 120 -13.89 -3.03 6.13
C ILE A 120 -15.36 -2.63 6.30
N GLY A 121 -16.16 -3.52 6.91
CA GLY A 121 -17.58 -3.30 7.16
C GLY A 121 -18.43 -3.39 5.90
N THR A 122 -19.62 -2.79 5.95
CA THR A 122 -20.51 -2.63 4.80
C THR A 122 -20.06 -1.44 3.96
N LEU A 123 -19.72 -1.69 2.70
CA LEU A 123 -19.41 -0.65 1.71
C LEU A 123 -20.51 -0.63 0.65
N ALA A 124 -21.14 0.53 0.45
CA ALA A 124 -22.07 0.73 -0.65
C ALA A 124 -21.38 0.58 -2.01
N ALA A 125 -22.15 0.41 -3.08
CA ALA A 125 -21.63 0.41 -4.45
C ALA A 125 -20.83 1.70 -4.72
N GLY A 126 -19.61 1.55 -5.25
CA GLY A 126 -18.68 2.66 -5.52
C GLY A 126 -17.98 3.25 -4.30
N ALA A 127 -18.27 2.77 -3.08
CA ALA A 127 -17.60 3.25 -1.86
C ALA A 127 -16.27 2.53 -1.62
N SER A 128 -15.40 3.16 -0.82
CA SER A 128 -14.10 2.61 -0.46
C SER A 128 -13.76 2.84 1.01
N LYS A 129 -12.75 2.12 1.48
CA LYS A 129 -12.12 2.31 2.78
C LYS A 129 -10.62 2.27 2.65
N GLU A 130 -9.92 3.11 3.40
CA GLU A 130 -8.48 3.33 3.25
C GLU A 130 -7.73 3.16 4.58
N TRP A 131 -6.53 2.58 4.49
CA TRP A 131 -5.57 2.49 5.59
C TRP A 131 -4.24 3.12 5.21
N ARG A 132 -3.57 3.73 6.19
CA ARG A 132 -2.20 4.23 6.06
C ARG A 132 -1.28 3.55 7.07
N TYR A 133 -0.12 3.10 6.61
CA TYR A 133 0.94 2.57 7.45
C TYR A 133 1.80 3.70 8.02
N VAL A 134 2.14 3.59 9.30
CA VAL A 134 3.06 4.47 10.02
C VAL A 134 4.18 3.61 10.59
N LEU A 135 5.39 3.77 10.05
CA LEU A 135 6.55 2.97 10.40
C LEU A 135 7.00 3.21 11.84
N ALA A 136 6.90 4.45 12.31
CA ALA A 136 7.33 4.84 13.66
C ALA A 136 6.59 4.07 14.77
N THR A 137 5.35 3.64 14.53
CA THR A 137 4.55 2.83 15.47
C THR A 137 4.36 1.40 15.01
N ASN A 138 4.84 1.04 13.81
CA ASN A 138 4.57 -0.25 13.15
C ASN A 138 3.06 -0.57 13.08
N THR A 139 2.26 0.41 12.64
CA THR A 139 0.78 0.32 12.69
C THR A 139 0.13 0.82 11.40
N TRP A 140 -0.90 0.11 10.96
CA TRP A 140 -1.88 0.59 9.99
C TRP A 140 -3.05 1.27 10.69
N TYR A 141 -3.39 2.48 10.27
CA TYR A 141 -4.54 3.23 10.76
C TYR A 141 -5.60 3.34 9.68
N ALA A 142 -6.84 2.99 10.01
CA ALA A 142 -7.98 3.32 9.16
C ALA A 142 -8.17 4.84 9.08
N MET A 143 -8.27 5.38 7.87
CA MET A 143 -8.32 6.82 7.62
C MET A 143 -9.73 7.30 7.27
N ARG A 144 -10.43 6.55 6.43
CA ARG A 144 -11.79 6.82 5.94
C ARG A 144 -12.43 5.52 5.47
#